data_AF-A0A8H3IDM0-F1
#
_entry.id   AF-A0A8H3IDM0-F1
#
_cell.length_a   1.000
_cell.length_b   1.000
_cell.length_c   1.000
_cell.angle_alpha   90.00
_cell.angle_beta   90.00
_cell.angle_gamma   90.00
#
_symmetry.space_group_name_H-M   'P 1'
#
loop_
_entity.id
_entity.type
_entity.pdbx_description
1 polymer ?
#
loop_
_entity_poly.entity_id
_entity_poly.type
_entity_poly.pdbx_seq_one_letter_code
_entity_poly.pdbx_strand_id
1 'polypeptide(L)'
;MPYNNTAIPPSEEITGSTALPLARVKRILQSDEEISPCSNSAAFAITVATEMFIRYLAEKSLDMVKAERKPRRNIQYKDVANAVARFDNLEFLSDVVPKTITYGEHKRRKAEKEKRKRELQSGQTTLNASRALPKRQTEVIDVDEEFPDEQDEPVDGPVNGHDQAGPSHVNGKDDMMEDHEANDDSRHAGSEDVEMS
;
A
#
# COMPACT_ATOMS: atom_id res chain seq x y z
N MET A 1 -19.18 13.12 -28.76
CA MET A 1 -17.75 13.10 -29.19
C MET A 1 -16.99 12.20 -28.22
N PRO A 2 -15.92 11.50 -28.64
CA PRO A 2 -15.02 10.83 -27.69
C PRO A 2 -14.31 11.88 -26.83
N TYR A 3 -14.12 11.60 -25.54
CA TYR A 3 -13.39 12.50 -24.65
C TYR A 3 -11.89 12.51 -25.01
N ASN A 4 -11.30 13.70 -25.07
CA ASN A 4 -9.86 13.84 -25.28
C ASN A 4 -9.12 13.35 -24.03
N ASN A 5 -8.60 12.12 -24.08
CA ASN A 5 -7.89 11.49 -22.97
C ASN A 5 -6.37 11.74 -23.01
N THR A 6 -5.91 12.71 -23.80
CA THR A 6 -4.50 13.15 -23.83
C THR A 6 -4.15 13.81 -22.50
N ALA A 7 -3.03 13.43 -21.89
CA ALA A 7 -2.56 14.07 -20.68
C ALA A 7 -2.18 15.54 -20.98
N ILE A 8 -2.73 16.48 -20.20
CA ILE A 8 -2.29 17.87 -20.23
C ILE A 8 -0.86 17.90 -19.65
N PRO A 9 0.15 18.42 -20.38
CA PRO A 9 1.49 18.54 -19.84
C PRO A 9 1.48 19.51 -18.65
N PRO A 10 2.25 19.25 -17.58
CA PRO A 10 2.39 20.21 -16.48
C PRO A 10 3.02 21.51 -17.00
N SER A 11 2.68 22.65 -16.39
CA SER A 11 3.43 23.89 -16.62
C SER A 11 4.85 23.73 -16.09
N GLU A 12 5.84 24.10 -16.91
CA GLU A 12 7.26 24.14 -16.53
C GLU A 12 7.69 25.55 -16.03
N GLU A 13 6.73 26.44 -15.79
CA GLU A 13 6.98 27.80 -15.31
C GLU A 13 7.59 27.81 -13.90
N ILE A 14 8.69 28.56 -13.74
CA ILE A 14 9.40 28.69 -12.46
C ILE A 14 8.63 29.69 -11.57
N THR A 15 7.59 29.20 -10.88
CA THR A 15 6.72 30.02 -10.01
C THR A 15 7.40 30.53 -8.73
N GLY A 16 8.54 29.94 -8.34
CA GLY A 16 9.18 30.18 -7.04
C GLY A 16 8.40 29.62 -5.84
N SER A 17 7.37 28.81 -6.08
CA SER A 17 6.50 28.20 -5.07
C SER A 17 6.52 26.67 -5.15
N THR A 18 6.11 26.01 -4.06
CA THR A 18 6.00 24.55 -3.96
C THR A 18 4.52 24.14 -3.88
N ALA A 19 4.17 23.00 -4.47
CA ALA A 19 2.85 22.40 -4.32
C ALA A 19 2.67 21.78 -2.91
N LEU A 20 3.75 21.27 -2.32
CA LEU A 20 3.77 20.79 -0.94
C LEU A 20 3.85 21.97 0.05
N PRO A 21 3.01 22.00 1.10
CA PRO A 21 3.06 23.06 2.11
C PRO A 21 4.36 23.01 2.93
N LEU A 22 5.22 24.03 2.78
CA LEU A 22 6.51 24.15 3.47
C LEU A 22 6.42 23.99 5.00
N ALA A 23 5.32 24.43 5.61
CA ALA A 23 5.06 24.27 7.06
C ALA A 23 4.79 22.82 7.50
N ARG A 24 4.42 21.92 6.58
CA ARG A 24 4.31 20.47 6.83
C ARG A 24 5.67 19.80 6.69
N VAL A 25 6.43 20.12 5.64
CA VAL A 25 7.80 19.59 5.44
C VAL A 25 8.70 19.97 6.63
N LYS A 26 8.66 21.23 7.09
CA LYS A 26 9.39 21.66 8.29
C LYS A 26 9.03 20.87 9.54
N ARG A 27 7.75 20.52 9.73
CA ARG A 27 7.31 19.71 10.88
C ARG A 27 7.83 18.27 10.83
N ILE A 28 7.98 17.70 9.64
CA ILE A 28 8.57 16.36 9.44
C ILE A 28 10.09 16.40 9.67
N LEU A 29 10.77 17.47 9.23
CA LEU A 29 12.19 17.71 9.55
C LEU A 29 12.46 17.99 11.04
N GLN A 30 11.41 18.31 11.82
CA GLN A 30 11.47 18.61 13.25
C GLN A 30 10.94 17.47 14.14
N SER A 31 10.55 16.33 13.55
CA SER A 31 10.20 15.12 14.32
C SER A 31 11.37 14.15 14.49
N ASP A 32 12.55 14.51 13.99
CA ASP A 32 13.82 13.84 14.24
C ASP A 32 14.61 14.72 15.23
N GLU A 33 14.96 14.17 16.39
CA GLU A 33 15.61 14.91 17.48
C GLU A 33 17.10 15.17 17.23
N GLU A 34 17.74 14.40 16.34
CA GLU A 34 19.15 14.55 15.96
C GLU A 34 19.35 15.61 14.85
N ILE A 35 18.28 16.09 14.22
CA ILE A 35 18.35 17.07 13.12
C ILE A 35 18.34 18.52 13.66
N SER A 36 19.49 19.19 13.54
CA SER A 36 19.61 20.63 13.77
C SER A 36 18.62 21.43 12.91
N PRO A 37 17.91 22.45 13.45
CA PRO A 37 16.90 23.22 12.72
C PRO A 37 17.37 23.79 11.37
N CYS A 38 16.73 23.33 10.30
CA CYS A 38 17.03 23.75 8.93
C CYS A 38 16.66 25.22 8.64
N SER A 39 17.47 25.89 7.81
CA SER A 39 17.16 27.23 7.30
C SER A 39 15.95 27.23 6.37
N ASN A 40 15.35 28.42 6.15
CA ASN A 40 14.22 28.58 5.22
C ASN A 40 14.54 28.11 3.79
N SER A 41 15.75 28.39 3.29
CA SER A 41 16.19 27.98 1.95
C SER A 41 16.48 26.48 1.87
N ALA A 42 17.06 25.88 2.90
CA ALA A 42 17.26 24.43 2.97
C ALA A 42 15.91 23.68 3.00
N ALA A 43 14.96 24.12 3.84
CA ALA A 43 13.62 23.53 3.90
C ALA A 43 12.85 23.67 2.57
N PHE A 44 13.03 24.78 1.85
CA PHE A 44 12.46 24.97 0.51
C PHE A 44 13.07 24.00 -0.51
N ALA A 45 14.40 23.87 -0.55
CA ALA A 45 15.09 22.93 -1.43
C ALA A 45 14.68 21.47 -1.16
N ILE A 46 14.55 21.08 0.12
CA ILE A 46 14.04 19.74 0.52
C ILE A 46 12.59 19.54 0.05
N THR A 47 11.75 20.58 0.12
CA THR A 47 10.37 20.51 -0.38
C THR A 47 10.33 20.24 -1.89
N VAL A 48 11.11 20.98 -2.69
CA VAL A 48 11.23 20.75 -4.14
C VAL A 48 11.79 19.35 -4.46
N ALA A 49 12.82 18.92 -3.74
CA ALA A 49 13.39 17.58 -3.90
C ALA A 49 12.36 16.48 -3.57
N THR A 50 11.46 16.71 -2.61
CA THR A 50 10.39 15.78 -2.24
C THR A 50 9.35 15.67 -3.37
N GLU A 51 8.99 16.78 -4.02
CA GLU A 51 8.10 16.76 -5.19
C GLU A 51 8.72 16.00 -6.38
N MET A 52 10.01 16.21 -6.64
CA MET A 52 10.76 15.45 -7.66
C MET A 52 10.86 13.96 -7.31
N PHE A 53 11.07 13.61 -6.04
CA PHE A 53 11.12 12.23 -5.56
C PHE A 53 9.78 11.52 -5.71
N ILE A 54 8.66 12.16 -5.35
CA ILE A 54 7.31 11.58 -5.54
C ILE A 54 7.04 11.28 -7.02
N ARG A 55 7.41 12.20 -7.92
CA ARG A 55 7.32 11.99 -9.38
C ARG A 55 8.18 10.82 -9.83
N TYR A 56 9.45 10.78 -9.41
CA TYR A 56 10.40 9.71 -9.74
C TYR A 56 9.90 8.33 -9.27
N LEU A 57 9.39 8.22 -8.04
CA LEU A 57 8.86 6.97 -7.48
C LEU A 57 7.63 6.49 -8.28
N ALA A 58 6.74 7.40 -8.68
CA ALA A 58 5.59 7.08 -9.53
C ALA A 58 6.03 6.62 -10.94
N GLU A 59 7.02 7.28 -11.54
CA GLU A 59 7.61 6.88 -12.83
C GLU A 59 8.26 5.49 -12.76
N LYS A 60 9.04 5.20 -11.72
CA LYS A 60 9.67 3.87 -11.54
C LYS A 60 8.67 2.77 -11.26
N SER A 61 7.60 3.07 -10.52
CA SER A 61 6.49 2.14 -10.33
C SER A 61 5.76 1.88 -11.66
N LEU A 62 5.53 2.92 -12.48
CA LEU A 62 4.94 2.80 -13.81
C LEU A 62 5.83 2.01 -14.78
N ASP A 63 7.16 2.14 -14.70
CA ASP A 63 8.11 1.34 -15.48
C ASP A 63 8.01 -0.16 -15.16
N MET A 64 7.64 -0.55 -13.93
CA MET A 64 7.35 -1.95 -13.59
C MET A 64 6.04 -2.42 -14.25
N VAL A 65 5.01 -1.58 -14.31
CA VAL A 65 3.76 -1.88 -15.03
C VAL A 65 4.00 -2.06 -16.53
N LYS A 66 4.83 -1.21 -17.14
CA LYS A 66 5.23 -1.32 -18.56
C LYS A 66 5.99 -2.61 -18.88
N ALA A 67 6.69 -3.18 -17.90
CA ALA A 67 7.46 -4.42 -18.06
C ALA A 67 6.61 -5.71 -17.99
N GLU A 68 5.32 -5.63 -17.63
CA GLU A 68 4.41 -6.78 -17.69
C GLU A 68 4.07 -7.17 -19.14
N ARG A 69 3.94 -8.47 -19.40
CA ARG A 69 3.57 -9.02 -20.73
C ARG A 69 2.25 -8.47 -21.30
N LYS A 70 1.37 -7.97 -20.44
CA LYS A 70 0.13 -7.26 -20.78
C LYS A 70 0.03 -6.04 -19.86
N PRO A 71 0.64 -4.89 -20.22
CA PRO A 71 0.77 -3.76 -19.32
C PRO A 71 -0.60 -3.20 -18.93
N ARG A 72 -0.79 -2.97 -17.64
CA ARG A 72 -2.00 -2.36 -17.08
C ARG A 72 -2.00 -0.84 -17.26
N ARG A 73 -3.16 -0.21 -17.01
CA ARG A 73 -3.30 1.26 -16.94
C ARG A 73 -3.33 1.81 -15.51
N ASN A 74 -2.98 0.99 -14.51
CA ASN A 74 -2.92 1.36 -13.10
C ASN A 74 -1.61 0.88 -12.47
N ILE A 75 -1.16 1.60 -11.45
CA ILE A 75 -0.06 1.18 -10.55
C ILE A 75 -0.70 0.45 -9.36
N GLN A 76 -0.12 -0.68 -8.97
CA GLN A 76 -0.49 -1.48 -7.80
C GLN A 76 0.68 -1.49 -6.80
N TYR A 77 0.41 -1.81 -5.52
CA TYR A 77 1.46 -1.85 -4.48
C TYR A 77 2.67 -2.70 -4.87
N LYS A 78 2.44 -3.87 -5.50
CA LYS A 78 3.48 -4.76 -6.00
C LYS A 78 4.45 -4.06 -6.98
N ASP A 79 3.98 -3.07 -7.73
CA ASP A 79 4.76 -2.35 -8.75
C ASP A 79 5.70 -1.35 -8.07
N VAL A 80 5.26 -0.74 -6.96
CA VAL A 80 6.09 0.10 -6.08
C VAL A 80 7.13 -0.75 -5.37
N ALA A 81 6.73 -1.87 -4.75
CA ALA A 81 7.64 -2.80 -4.08
C ALA A 81 8.68 -3.38 -5.06
N ASN A 82 8.29 -3.69 -6.31
CA ASN A 82 9.21 -4.12 -7.36
C ASN A 82 10.14 -3.00 -7.88
N ALA A 83 9.73 -1.73 -7.78
CA ALA A 83 10.61 -0.60 -8.10
C ALA A 83 11.66 -0.39 -7.00
N VAL A 84 11.24 -0.34 -5.72
CA VAL A 84 12.12 -0.29 -4.54
C VAL A 84 13.14 -1.44 -4.59
N ALA A 85 12.68 -2.65 -4.94
CA ALA A 85 13.50 -3.85 -5.08
C ALA A 85 14.55 -3.84 -6.21
N ARG A 86 14.55 -2.84 -7.11
CA ARG A 86 15.25 -2.87 -8.40
C ARG A 86 16.13 -1.65 -8.66
N PHE A 87 15.92 -0.54 -7.94
CA PHE A 87 16.69 0.68 -8.09
C PHE A 87 17.38 1.01 -6.76
N ASP A 88 18.70 0.88 -6.72
CA ASP A 88 19.53 1.04 -5.52
C ASP A 88 19.27 2.38 -4.80
N ASN A 89 18.99 3.44 -5.55
CA ASN A 89 18.64 4.76 -5.01
C ASN A 89 17.22 4.86 -4.39
N LEU A 90 16.48 3.74 -4.32
CA LEU A 90 15.24 3.57 -3.57
C LEU A 90 15.41 2.57 -2.41
N GLU A 91 16.59 1.98 -2.19
CA GLU A 91 16.82 0.92 -1.19
C GLU A 91 16.50 1.37 0.25
N PHE A 92 16.62 2.68 0.54
CA PHE A 92 16.22 3.30 1.81
C PHE A 92 14.71 3.16 2.15
N LEU A 93 13.88 2.73 1.19
CA LEU A 93 12.46 2.45 1.38
C LEU A 93 12.18 0.98 1.75
N SER A 94 13.18 0.10 1.81
CA SER A 94 12.99 -1.35 1.94
C SER A 94 12.19 -1.76 3.18
N ASP A 95 12.41 -1.09 4.30
CA ASP A 95 11.74 -1.35 5.58
C ASP A 95 10.30 -0.79 5.62
N VAL A 96 10.02 0.22 4.79
CA VAL A 96 8.73 0.91 4.68
C VAL A 96 7.85 0.29 3.58
N VAL A 97 8.46 -0.29 2.55
CA VAL A 97 7.79 -0.87 1.37
C VAL A 97 8.23 -2.33 1.16
N PRO A 98 7.88 -3.24 2.08
CA PRO A 98 8.29 -4.64 2.02
C PRO A 98 7.76 -5.39 0.79
N LYS A 99 8.57 -6.33 0.29
CA LYS A 99 8.19 -7.24 -0.80
C LYS A 99 7.04 -8.16 -0.37
N THR A 100 5.84 -7.92 -0.90
CA THR A 100 4.69 -8.83 -0.72
C THR A 100 4.98 -10.21 -1.32
N ILE A 101 4.79 -11.25 -0.52
CA ILE A 101 4.83 -12.67 -0.91
C ILE A 101 3.46 -13.29 -0.64
N THR A 102 3.05 -14.33 -1.37
CA THR A 102 1.79 -15.01 -1.04
C THR A 102 1.95 -15.82 0.26
N TYR A 103 0.87 -15.97 1.02
CA TYR A 103 0.89 -16.76 2.26
C TYR A 103 1.33 -18.22 2.04
N GLY A 104 0.95 -18.81 0.90
CA GLY A 104 1.41 -20.15 0.49
C GLY A 104 2.91 -20.23 0.25
N GLU A 105 3.51 -19.23 -0.40
CA GLU A 105 4.97 -19.12 -0.55
C GLU A 105 5.64 -18.87 0.80
N HIS A 106 5.04 -18.08 1.69
CA HIS A 106 5.60 -17.86 3.02
C HIS A 106 5.62 -19.14 3.85
N LYS A 107 4.50 -19.89 3.88
CA LYS A 107 4.40 -21.18 4.58
C LYS A 107 5.39 -22.20 4.02
N ARG A 108 5.55 -22.27 2.68
CA ARG A 108 6.57 -23.09 2.02
C ARG A 108 7.98 -22.68 2.46
N ARG A 109 8.27 -21.38 2.51
CA ARG A 109 9.59 -20.83 2.90
C ARG A 109 9.92 -21.06 4.40
N LYS A 110 8.95 -20.97 5.32
CA LYS A 110 9.14 -21.34 6.76
C LYS A 110 9.47 -22.84 6.87
N ALA A 111 8.69 -23.71 6.22
CA ALA A 111 8.92 -25.16 6.20
C ALA A 111 10.24 -25.59 5.54
N GLU A 112 10.66 -24.93 4.46
CA GLU A 112 11.93 -25.20 3.77
C GLU A 112 13.14 -24.74 4.59
N LYS A 113 13.07 -23.55 5.20
CA LYS A 113 14.07 -23.07 6.18
C LYS A 113 14.19 -24.06 7.35
N GLU A 114 13.08 -24.53 7.92
CA GLU A 114 13.08 -25.52 9.00
C GLU A 114 13.70 -26.85 8.59
N LYS A 115 13.30 -27.42 7.43
CA LYS A 115 13.86 -28.68 6.94
C LYS A 115 15.39 -28.57 6.79
N ARG A 116 15.88 -27.46 6.20
CA ARG A 116 17.30 -27.19 6.06
C ARG A 116 18.01 -27.01 7.41
N LYS A 117 17.39 -26.35 8.41
CA LYS A 117 17.91 -26.22 9.79
C LYS A 117 18.08 -27.59 10.45
N ARG A 118 17.08 -28.47 10.33
CA ARG A 118 17.11 -29.86 10.85
C ARG A 118 18.16 -30.73 10.14
N GLU A 119 18.29 -30.61 8.82
CA GLU A 119 19.31 -31.34 8.03
C GLU A 119 20.74 -30.92 8.38
N LEU A 120 20.99 -29.62 8.57
CA LEU A 120 22.29 -29.11 9.02
C LEU A 120 22.66 -29.60 10.44
N GLN A 121 21.69 -29.61 11.37
CA GLN A 121 21.92 -30.14 12.72
C GLN A 121 22.22 -31.65 12.71
N SER A 122 21.54 -32.42 11.86
CA SER A 122 21.80 -33.86 11.69
C SER A 122 23.21 -34.17 11.16
N GLY A 123 23.77 -33.28 10.34
CA GLY A 123 25.12 -33.43 9.77
C GLY A 123 26.27 -33.19 10.77
N GLN A 124 26.05 -32.50 11.88
CA GLN A 124 27.13 -32.12 12.81
C GLN A 124 27.41 -33.21 13.85
N THR A 125 28.00 -34.33 13.40
CA THR A 125 28.47 -35.40 14.29
C THR A 125 29.99 -35.54 14.29
N THR A 126 30.57 -35.64 15.50
CA THR A 126 31.98 -35.92 15.82
C THR A 126 33.05 -34.89 15.39
N LEU A 127 33.63 -34.22 16.40
CA LEU A 127 35.09 -34.25 16.61
C LEU A 127 35.44 -33.89 18.06
N ASN A 128 35.49 -34.90 18.95
CA ASN A 128 36.03 -34.74 20.30
C ASN A 128 37.57 -34.71 20.22
N ALA A 129 38.15 -33.51 20.24
CA ALA A 129 39.61 -33.32 20.27
C ALA A 129 40.00 -32.33 21.38
N SER A 130 40.44 -32.86 22.53
CA SER A 130 40.79 -32.07 23.71
C SER A 130 42.11 -31.30 23.55
N ARG A 131 42.04 -30.04 23.09
CA ARG A 131 43.16 -29.08 23.22
C ARG A 131 42.63 -27.64 23.30
N ALA A 132 43.31 -26.79 24.09
CA ALA A 132 42.80 -25.48 24.49
C ALA A 132 43.43 -24.28 23.74
N LEU A 133 42.72 -23.15 23.82
CA LEU A 133 43.13 -21.76 23.53
C LEU A 133 43.32 -21.34 22.06
N PRO A 134 43.10 -20.05 21.70
CA PRO A 134 42.37 -18.97 22.41
C PRO A 134 41.19 -18.37 21.60
N LYS A 135 40.47 -17.41 22.19
CA LYS A 135 39.33 -16.71 21.58
C LYS A 135 39.73 -15.88 20.35
N ARG A 136 38.84 -15.82 19.35
CA ARG A 136 38.73 -14.69 18.41
C ARG A 136 37.25 -14.32 18.27
N GLN A 137 36.86 -13.15 18.80
CA GLN A 137 35.49 -12.66 18.70
C GLN A 137 35.25 -12.03 17.33
N THR A 138 34.22 -12.52 16.64
CA THR A 138 33.47 -11.82 15.60
C THR A 138 32.01 -12.24 15.79
N GLU A 139 31.34 -11.56 16.72
CA GLU A 139 29.91 -11.76 16.99
C GLU A 139 29.12 -11.08 15.88
N VAL A 140 28.65 -11.86 14.91
CA VAL A 140 27.49 -11.49 14.08
C VAL A 140 26.25 -11.86 14.88
N ILE A 141 25.57 -10.84 15.41
CA ILE A 141 24.38 -11.01 16.24
C ILE A 141 23.16 -10.87 15.31
N ASP A 142 22.70 -11.98 14.76
CA ASP A 142 21.44 -12.03 14.00
C ASP A 142 20.26 -11.89 14.98
N VAL A 143 19.84 -10.65 15.27
CA VAL A 143 18.68 -10.34 16.12
C VAL A 143 17.40 -10.37 15.29
N ASP A 144 16.95 -11.57 14.92
CA ASP A 144 15.54 -11.82 14.57
C ASP A 144 14.77 -12.07 15.89
N GLU A 145 13.92 -11.14 16.34
CA GLU A 145 13.07 -11.36 17.52
C GLU A 145 12.02 -12.46 17.23
N GLU A 146 12.25 -13.65 17.77
CA GLU A 146 11.34 -14.80 17.67
C GLU A 146 10.14 -14.61 18.64
N PHE A 147 9.19 -13.77 18.25
CA PHE A 147 7.88 -13.68 18.91
C PHE A 147 7.23 -15.08 18.91
N PRO A 148 6.88 -15.64 20.08
CA PRO A 148 6.30 -16.99 20.15
C PRO A 148 4.87 -16.97 19.59
N ASP A 149 4.62 -17.80 18.57
CA ASP A 149 3.29 -18.03 17.98
C ASP A 149 2.30 -18.46 19.10
N GLU A 150 1.23 -17.69 19.34
CA GLU A 150 0.13 -18.10 20.23
C GLU A 150 -0.57 -19.35 19.67
N GLN A 151 -0.92 -20.30 20.55
CA GLN A 151 -1.43 -21.61 20.17
C GLN A 151 -2.97 -21.60 20.09
N ASP A 152 -3.50 -21.28 18.91
CA ASP A 152 -4.91 -21.53 18.56
C ASP A 152 -5.18 -23.04 18.47
N GLU A 153 -5.64 -23.62 19.59
CA GLU A 153 -6.19 -24.99 19.64
C GLU A 153 -7.50 -25.08 18.81
N PRO A 154 -7.64 -26.05 17.89
CA PRO A 154 -8.83 -26.20 17.08
C PRO A 154 -10.00 -26.74 17.92
N VAL A 155 -10.99 -25.89 18.21
CA VAL A 155 -12.24 -26.27 18.87
C VAL A 155 -13.10 -27.11 17.93
N ASP A 156 -12.91 -28.43 17.97
CA ASP A 156 -13.73 -29.39 17.24
C ASP A 156 -15.04 -29.69 18.01
N GLY A 157 -16.16 -29.69 17.31
CA GLY A 157 -17.51 -29.74 17.89
C GLY A 157 -18.49 -30.41 16.93
N PRO A 158 -19.21 -31.47 17.33
CA PRO A 158 -19.86 -32.37 16.39
C PRO A 158 -21.11 -31.76 15.74
N VAL A 159 -21.17 -31.88 14.41
CA VAL A 159 -22.38 -31.62 13.62
C VAL A 159 -23.45 -32.64 13.99
N ASN A 160 -24.64 -32.16 14.36
CA ASN A 160 -25.85 -32.98 14.48
C ASN A 160 -26.92 -32.43 13.52
N GLY A 161 -27.27 -33.21 12.50
CA GLY A 161 -28.28 -32.86 11.52
C GLY A 161 -29.70 -33.24 11.98
N HIS A 162 -30.70 -32.54 11.44
CA HIS A 162 -32.07 -33.03 11.45
C HIS A 162 -32.78 -32.64 10.16
N ASP A 163 -33.14 -33.63 9.35
CA ASP A 163 -33.90 -33.45 8.12
C ASP A 163 -35.37 -33.13 8.41
N GLN A 164 -35.97 -32.28 7.57
CA GLN A 164 -37.32 -32.50 7.09
C GLN A 164 -37.61 -31.74 5.79
N ALA A 165 -38.48 -32.32 4.96
CA ALA A 165 -38.82 -31.81 3.64
C ALA A 165 -40.00 -30.82 3.67
N GLY A 166 -40.18 -30.06 2.58
CA GLY A 166 -41.36 -29.22 2.34
C GLY A 166 -42.64 -30.03 2.06
N PRO A 167 -43.78 -29.36 1.79
CA PRO A 167 -44.02 -28.98 0.39
C PRO A 167 -44.87 -27.71 0.11
N SER A 168 -44.85 -27.30 -1.17
CA SER A 168 -45.93 -26.68 -1.98
C SER A 168 -46.83 -25.53 -1.44
N HIS A 169 -46.56 -24.31 -1.94
CA HIS A 169 -47.39 -23.58 -2.92
C HIS A 169 -48.91 -23.34 -2.69
N VAL A 170 -49.32 -22.06 -2.52
CA VAL A 170 -50.69 -21.54 -2.75
C VAL A 170 -50.63 -20.11 -3.34
N ASN A 171 -51.68 -19.67 -4.06
CA ASN A 171 -51.80 -18.35 -4.72
C ASN A 171 -52.58 -17.29 -3.91
N GLY A 172 -52.44 -16.01 -4.29
CA GLY A 172 -53.18 -14.84 -3.77
C GLY A 172 -52.31 -13.58 -3.89
N LYS A 173 -52.28 -12.77 -4.96
CA LYS A 173 -53.30 -12.26 -5.90
C LYS A 173 -54.04 -11.02 -5.36
N ASP A 174 -54.01 -9.97 -6.18
CA ASP A 174 -54.79 -8.72 -6.16
C ASP A 174 -54.78 -7.85 -4.88
N ASP A 175 -54.16 -6.66 -4.98
CA ASP A 175 -54.92 -5.42 -4.78
C ASP A 175 -54.28 -4.26 -5.56
N MET A 176 -55.13 -3.44 -6.19
CA MET A 176 -54.74 -2.27 -6.99
C MET A 176 -55.04 -1.00 -6.19
N MET A 177 -54.20 0.03 -6.29
CA MET A 177 -54.68 1.41 -6.28
C MET A 177 -53.72 2.31 -7.06
N GLU A 178 -54.28 2.95 -8.08
CA GLU A 178 -53.64 3.90 -8.98
C GLU A 178 -54.10 5.34 -8.59
N ASP A 179 -53.75 6.32 -9.43
CA ASP A 179 -54.40 7.64 -9.58
C ASP A 179 -53.94 8.90 -8.79
N HIS A 180 -53.99 9.99 -9.58
CA HIS A 180 -54.09 11.43 -9.27
C HIS A 180 -52.89 12.23 -8.73
N GLU A 181 -52.04 12.61 -9.69
CA GLU A 181 -51.87 13.99 -10.19
C GLU A 181 -52.50 15.18 -9.42
N ALA A 182 -51.74 16.27 -9.32
CA ALA A 182 -52.23 17.66 -9.47
C ALA A 182 -51.11 18.58 -10.02
N ASN A 183 -51.48 19.63 -10.76
CA ASN A 183 -50.57 20.59 -11.44
C ASN A 183 -50.67 22.02 -10.81
N ASP A 184 -50.13 23.05 -11.52
CA ASP A 184 -50.21 24.52 -11.27
C ASP A 184 -49.41 25.07 -10.06
N ASP A 185 -49.01 26.35 -9.96
CA ASP A 185 -48.53 27.43 -10.87
C ASP A 185 -47.84 28.48 -9.90
N SER A 186 -47.24 29.65 -10.20
CA SER A 186 -47.22 30.52 -11.37
C SER A 186 -45.88 31.23 -11.64
N ARG A 187 -45.73 31.54 -12.93
CA ARG A 187 -44.99 32.68 -13.54
C ARG A 187 -44.65 33.84 -12.58
N HIS A 188 -43.44 34.39 -12.73
CA HIS A 188 -43.29 35.85 -12.71
C HIS A 188 -42.31 36.32 -13.79
N ALA A 189 -42.58 37.48 -14.37
CA ALA A 189 -41.70 38.18 -15.31
C ALA A 189 -41.22 39.49 -14.66
N GLY A 190 -40.03 39.95 -15.03
CA GLY A 190 -39.43 41.15 -14.45
C GLY A 190 -38.39 41.76 -15.39
N SER A 191 -38.86 42.58 -16.32
CA SER A 191 -38.04 43.45 -17.16
C SER A 191 -37.97 44.84 -16.52
N GLU A 192 -36.78 45.42 -16.40
CA GLU A 192 -36.64 46.85 -16.13
C GLU A 192 -35.35 47.38 -16.77
N ASP A 193 -35.52 48.24 -17.78
CA ASP A 193 -34.44 49.01 -18.40
C ASP A 193 -34.12 50.25 -17.56
N VAL A 194 -32.85 50.55 -17.33
CA VAL A 194 -32.39 51.82 -16.74
C VAL A 194 -31.15 52.33 -17.48
N GLU A 195 -31.32 53.40 -18.26
CA GLU A 195 -30.23 54.23 -18.78
C GLU A 195 -29.75 55.27 -17.72
N MET A 196 -28.74 56.06 -18.10
CA MET A 196 -28.16 57.21 -17.38
C MET A 196 -27.21 56.80 -16.23
N SER A 197 -25.94 57.26 -16.20
CA SER A 197 -25.39 58.54 -16.72
C SER A 197 -24.00 58.39 -17.33
#